data_AF-A0A231P250-F1
#
_entry.id   AF-A0A231P250-F1
#
_cell.length_a   1.000
_cell.length_b   1.000
_cell.length_c   1.000
_cell.angle_alpha   90.00
_cell.angle_beta   90.00
_cell.angle_gamma   90.00
#
_symmetry.space_group_name_H-M   'P 1'
#
loop_
_entity.id
_entity.type
_entity.pdbx_description
1 polymer ?
#
loop_
_entity_poly.entity_id
_entity_poly.type
_entity_poly.pdbx_seq_one_letter_code
_entity_poly.pdbx_strand_id
1 'polypeptide(L)'
;MRAALLVVGIWSASALGLYLFTSDFSKSGTFGDSFGVLNTLFSGLAFAGIIVSIKMQNDEMREQRKELQKQKKNALLYHRERMFLLLMDEFKKSREHRYTVANVRRVIHDCLGYDVTSPDQDSPVPALIDEVEGVLAGTRSETPLLQTLSRRVFRHELCEVFIKTFHQAAESVKKFDSANRGEYYDIVCNSMSDPEEALLFLCFVARHGAQTPQNPQAMKLFDSFDEIKGKLL
;
A
#
# COMPACT_ATOMS: atom_id res chain seq x y z
N MET A 1 -35.81 9.49 33.61
CA MET A 1 -36.13 9.24 35.03
C MET A 1 -36.73 10.47 35.73
N ARG A 2 -36.01 11.60 35.87
CA ARG A 2 -36.53 12.80 36.58
C ARG A 2 -37.79 13.41 35.98
N ALA A 3 -37.86 13.52 34.65
CA ALA A 3 -39.04 14.04 33.96
C ALA A 3 -40.28 13.12 34.12
N ALA A 4 -40.09 11.80 34.09
CA ALA A 4 -41.19 10.84 34.26
C ALA A 4 -41.80 10.90 35.66
N LEU A 5 -40.97 11.05 36.70
CA LEU A 5 -41.44 11.21 38.09
C LEU A 5 -42.22 12.52 38.29
N LEU A 6 -41.79 13.60 37.64
CA LEU A 6 -42.51 14.88 37.68
C LEU A 6 -43.87 14.78 36.99
N VAL A 7 -43.95 14.14 35.83
CA VAL A 7 -45.22 13.94 35.11
C VAL A 7 -46.19 13.09 35.93
N VAL A 8 -45.71 11.98 36.51
CA VAL A 8 -46.54 11.11 37.37
C VAL A 8 -46.99 11.85 38.63
N GLY A 9 -46.10 12.62 39.27
CA GLY A 9 -46.43 13.43 40.44
C GLY A 9 -47.50 14.48 40.16
N ILE A 10 -47.36 15.22 39.05
CA ILE A 10 -48.34 16.23 38.62
C ILE A 10 -49.68 15.58 38.27
N TRP A 11 -49.67 14.44 37.56
CA TRP A 11 -50.89 13.69 37.25
C TRP A 11 -51.62 13.22 38.51
N SER A 12 -50.88 12.65 39.46
CA SER A 12 -51.43 12.12 40.72
C SER A 12 -52.02 13.25 41.59
N ALA A 13 -51.32 14.39 41.65
CA ALA A 13 -51.80 15.58 42.36
C ALA A 13 -53.06 16.17 41.70
N SER A 14 -53.14 16.18 40.37
CA SER A 14 -54.33 16.66 39.64
C SER A 14 -55.56 15.77 39.87
N ALA A 15 -55.38 14.45 39.90
CA ALA A 15 -56.44 13.49 40.19
C ALA A 15 -56.93 13.61 41.64
N LEU A 16 -56.01 13.77 42.60
CA LEU A 16 -56.34 13.96 44.01
C LEU A 16 -57.07 15.29 44.26
N GLY A 17 -56.64 16.37 43.61
CA GLY A 17 -57.30 17.68 43.70
C GLY A 17 -58.73 17.66 43.16
N LEU A 18 -58.95 16.99 42.03
CA LEU A 18 -60.29 16.78 41.46
C LEU A 18 -61.19 15.95 42.38
N TYR A 19 -60.67 14.88 43.00
CA TYR A 19 -61.42 14.04 43.93
C TYR A 19 -61.87 14.80 45.20
N LEU A 20 -61.03 15.70 45.71
CA LEU A 20 -61.32 16.43 46.96
C LEU A 20 -62.22 17.67 46.76
N PHE A 21 -62.22 18.30 45.58
CA PHE A 21 -62.92 19.57 45.34
C PHE A 21 -64.18 19.47 44.45
N THR A 22 -64.47 18.34 43.80
CA THR A 22 -65.65 18.22 42.93
C THR A 22 -66.83 17.56 43.66
N SER A 23 -67.93 18.31 43.80
CA SER A 23 -69.20 17.84 44.37
C SER A 23 -70.28 17.60 43.31
N ASP A 24 -70.03 17.92 42.04
CA ASP A 24 -71.03 17.91 40.97
C ASP A 24 -70.45 17.38 39.64
N PHE A 25 -70.53 16.05 39.44
CA PHE A 25 -69.88 15.33 38.33
C PHE A 25 -70.45 15.63 36.93
N SER A 26 -71.58 16.34 36.83
CA SER A 26 -72.21 16.67 35.54
C SER A 26 -71.50 17.81 34.78
N LYS A 27 -70.81 18.73 35.46
CA LYS A 27 -70.06 19.82 34.81
C LYS A 27 -68.61 19.46 34.47
N SER A 28 -68.06 18.41 35.10
CA SER A 28 -66.71 17.92 34.84
C SER A 28 -66.55 17.25 33.47
N GLY A 29 -67.64 16.72 32.88
CA GLY A 29 -67.63 16.12 31.55
C GLY A 29 -67.27 17.13 30.44
N THR A 30 -68.00 18.25 30.38
CA THR A 30 -67.78 19.31 29.38
C THR A 30 -66.42 20.00 29.54
N PHE A 31 -65.92 20.08 30.77
CA PHE A 31 -64.56 20.57 31.04
C PHE A 31 -63.50 19.58 30.51
N GLY A 32 -63.69 18.28 30.72
CA GLY A 32 -62.85 17.21 30.15
C GLY A 32 -62.82 17.21 28.61
N ASP A 33 -63.95 17.47 27.96
CA ASP A 33 -64.05 17.54 26.49
C ASP A 33 -63.18 18.66 25.89
N SER A 34 -63.01 19.77 26.61
CA SER A 34 -62.13 20.88 26.18
C SER A 34 -60.64 20.50 26.20
N PHE A 35 -60.24 19.57 27.07
CA PHE A 35 -58.88 19.00 27.07
C PHE A 35 -58.64 17.97 25.96
N GLY A 36 -59.69 17.43 25.33
CA GLY A 36 -59.58 16.51 24.20
C GLY A 36 -58.89 17.13 22.98
N VAL A 37 -59.20 18.39 22.66
CA VAL A 37 -58.56 19.14 21.58
C VAL A 37 -57.09 19.41 21.89
N LEU A 38 -56.77 19.79 23.14
CA LEU A 38 -55.40 20.00 23.60
C LEU A 38 -54.59 18.70 23.56
N ASN A 39 -55.15 17.58 24.02
CA ASN A 39 -54.50 16.27 23.95
C ASN A 39 -54.19 15.87 22.50
N THR A 40 -55.15 16.07 21.59
CA THR A 40 -54.95 15.77 20.16
C THR A 40 -53.82 16.63 19.57
N LEU A 41 -53.77 17.92 19.93
CA LEU A 41 -52.71 18.83 19.52
C LEU A 41 -51.34 18.41 20.06
N PHE A 42 -51.24 18.08 21.36
CA PHE A 42 -50.01 17.59 21.98
C PHE A 42 -49.54 16.25 21.38
N SER A 43 -50.44 15.32 21.10
CA SER A 43 -50.12 14.08 20.40
C SER A 43 -49.60 14.33 18.98
N GLY A 44 -50.20 15.27 18.24
CA GLY A 44 -49.72 15.68 16.91
C GLY A 44 -48.34 16.33 16.95
N LEU A 45 -48.08 17.21 17.90
CA LEU A 45 -46.76 17.82 18.14
C LEU A 45 -45.70 16.78 18.55
N ALA A 46 -46.04 15.83 19.43
CA ALA A 46 -45.16 14.74 19.81
C ALA A 46 -44.81 13.85 18.60
N PHE A 47 -45.80 13.54 17.76
CA PHE A 47 -45.59 12.77 16.54
C PHE A 47 -44.72 13.52 15.52
N ALA A 48 -44.94 14.84 15.34
CA ALA A 48 -44.08 15.68 14.53
C ALA A 48 -42.63 15.69 15.04
N GLY A 49 -42.43 15.76 16.36
CA GLY A 49 -41.12 15.64 17.00
C GLY A 49 -40.43 14.30 16.70
N ILE A 50 -41.18 13.19 16.72
CA ILE A 50 -40.67 11.86 16.33
C ILE A 50 -40.25 11.84 14.86
N ILE A 51 -41.07 12.37 13.95
CA ILE A 51 -40.74 12.43 12.51
C ILE A 51 -39.44 13.22 12.28
N VAL A 52 -39.31 14.39 12.89
CA VAL A 52 -38.10 15.21 12.79
C VAL A 52 -36.89 14.45 13.33
N SER A 53 -37.05 13.78 14.47
CA SER A 53 -35.98 12.99 15.08
C SER A 53 -35.54 11.84 14.18
N ILE A 54 -36.47 11.11 13.55
CA ILE A 54 -36.17 10.04 12.58
C ILE A 54 -35.44 10.60 11.37
N LYS A 55 -35.84 11.77 10.86
CA LYS A 55 -35.16 12.42 9.74
C LYS A 55 -33.72 12.77 10.11
N MET A 56 -33.51 13.40 11.27
CA MET A 56 -32.17 13.74 11.76
C MET A 56 -31.28 12.50 11.94
N GLN A 57 -31.82 11.44 12.57
CA GLN A 57 -31.11 10.17 12.72
C GLN A 57 -30.72 9.55 11.38
N ASN A 58 -31.60 9.61 10.38
CA ASN A 58 -31.30 9.10 9.03
C ASN A 58 -30.18 9.90 8.34
N ASP A 59 -30.18 11.23 8.48
CA ASP A 59 -29.15 12.08 7.89
C ASP A 59 -27.79 11.84 8.59
N GLU A 60 -27.78 11.73 9.92
CA GLU A 60 -26.58 11.36 10.69
C GLU A 60 -26.02 9.99 10.29
N MET A 61 -26.88 8.98 10.13
CA MET A 61 -26.48 7.64 9.67
C MET A 61 -25.87 7.67 8.25
N ARG A 62 -26.36 8.56 7.37
CA ARG A 62 -25.79 8.74 6.03
C ARG A 62 -24.41 9.37 6.09
N GLU A 63 -24.23 10.38 6.93
CA GLU A 63 -22.93 11.03 7.14
C GLU A 63 -21.91 10.07 7.76
N GLN A 64 -22.30 9.34 8.80
CA GLN A 64 -21.47 8.31 9.42
C GLN A 64 -21.02 7.25 8.40
N ARG A 65 -21.90 6.81 7.49
CA ARG A 65 -21.52 5.87 6.41
C ARG A 65 -20.47 6.47 5.47
N LYS A 66 -20.61 7.73 5.09
CA LYS A 66 -19.62 8.42 4.25
C LYS A 66 -18.28 8.53 4.94
N GLU A 67 -18.28 8.87 6.23
CA GLU A 67 -17.06 8.96 7.02
C GLU A 67 -16.40 7.60 7.18
N LEU A 68 -17.16 6.54 7.47
CA LEU A 68 -16.64 5.17 7.56
C LEU A 68 -16.03 4.71 6.23
N GLN A 69 -16.64 5.05 5.09
CA GLN A 69 -16.06 4.77 3.79
C GLN A 69 -14.73 5.51 3.56
N LYS A 70 -14.65 6.78 3.97
CA LYS A 70 -13.40 7.57 3.90
C LYS A 70 -12.33 6.99 4.80
N GLN A 71 -12.67 6.62 6.03
CA GLN A 71 -11.77 5.97 6.99
C GLN A 71 -11.25 4.64 6.45
N LYS A 72 -12.11 3.80 5.86
CA LYS A 72 -11.70 2.53 5.23
C LYS A 72 -10.69 2.76 4.09
N LYS A 73 -10.95 3.74 3.22
CA LYS A 73 -10.01 4.09 2.14
C LYS A 73 -8.67 4.55 2.69
N ASN A 74 -8.67 5.44 3.67
CA ASN A 74 -7.44 5.93 4.30
C ASN A 74 -6.68 4.80 5.01
N ALA A 75 -7.38 3.91 5.72
CA ALA A 75 -6.77 2.77 6.40
C ALA A 75 -6.08 1.82 5.41
N LEU A 76 -6.67 1.59 4.23
CA LEU A 76 -6.04 0.78 3.18
C LEU A 76 -4.78 1.44 2.61
N LEU A 77 -4.81 2.76 2.41
CA LEU A 77 -3.62 3.53 1.99
C LEU A 77 -2.50 3.46 3.03
N TYR A 78 -2.81 3.72 4.30
CA TYR A 78 -1.82 3.60 5.37
C TYR A 78 -1.28 2.18 5.53
N HIS A 79 -2.13 1.16 5.36
CA HIS A 79 -1.70 -0.23 5.39
C HIS A 79 -0.71 -0.53 4.27
N ARG A 80 -0.99 -0.04 3.05
CA ARG A 80 -0.09 -0.15 1.90
C ARG A 80 1.26 0.52 2.15
N GLU A 81 1.26 1.76 2.62
CA GLU A 81 2.48 2.52 2.92
C GLU A 81 3.32 1.83 4.00
N ARG A 82 2.70 1.36 5.08
CA ARG A 82 3.39 0.60 6.14
C ARG A 82 4.00 -0.69 5.61
N MET A 83 3.28 -1.42 4.76
CA MET A 83 3.80 -2.65 4.18
C MET A 83 5.00 -2.39 3.28
N PHE A 84 4.94 -1.32 2.48
CA PHE A 84 6.08 -0.89 1.68
C PHE A 84 7.29 -0.48 2.54
N LEU A 85 7.08 0.29 3.61
CA LEU A 85 8.15 0.69 4.52
C LEU A 85 8.82 -0.51 5.20
N LEU A 86 8.02 -1.50 5.65
CA LEU A 86 8.55 -2.74 6.23
C LEU A 86 9.36 -3.55 5.20
N LEU A 87 8.88 -3.66 3.96
CA LEU A 87 9.63 -4.30 2.88
C LEU A 87 10.95 -3.57 2.59
N MET A 88 10.93 -2.24 2.58
CA MET A 88 12.14 -1.44 2.38
C MET A 88 13.12 -1.56 3.54
N ASP A 89 12.62 -1.66 4.78
CA ASP A 89 13.45 -1.91 5.95
C ASP A 89 14.10 -3.30 5.88
N GLU A 90 13.33 -4.33 5.55
CA GLU A 90 13.84 -5.70 5.36
C GLU A 90 14.85 -5.76 4.21
N PHE A 91 14.57 -5.09 3.10
CA PHE A 91 15.49 -4.98 1.96
C PHE A 91 16.79 -4.25 2.35
N LYS A 92 16.71 -3.13 3.07
CA LYS A 92 17.89 -2.41 3.57
C LYS A 92 18.69 -3.24 4.56
N LYS A 93 18.03 -3.92 5.49
CA LYS A 93 18.65 -4.80 6.48
C LYS A 93 19.34 -5.99 5.82
N SER A 94 18.71 -6.57 4.80
CA SER A 94 19.32 -7.62 3.99
C SER A 94 20.58 -7.15 3.24
N ARG A 95 20.76 -5.84 3.07
CA ARG A 95 21.91 -5.21 2.41
C ARG A 95 22.86 -4.55 3.40
N GLU A 96 23.05 -5.17 4.56
CA GLU A 96 23.99 -4.70 5.58
C GLU A 96 25.42 -4.51 5.02
N HIS A 97 25.77 -5.25 3.95
CA HIS A 97 26.94 -4.99 3.11
C HIS A 97 26.50 -4.51 1.72
N ARG A 98 26.66 -3.21 1.44
CA ARG A 98 26.50 -2.69 0.07
C ARG A 98 27.52 -3.33 -0.85
N TYR A 99 27.10 -3.62 -2.08
CA TYR A 99 28.03 -4.14 -3.08
C TYR A 99 29.05 -3.08 -3.44
N THR A 100 30.29 -3.52 -3.58
CA THR A 100 31.35 -2.73 -4.20
C THR A 100 31.59 -3.24 -5.62
N VAL A 101 32.28 -2.45 -6.43
CA VAL A 101 32.71 -2.86 -7.78
C VAL A 101 33.52 -4.16 -7.74
N ALA A 102 34.33 -4.37 -6.69
CA ALA A 102 35.10 -5.60 -6.49
C ALA A 102 34.19 -6.83 -6.27
N ASN A 103 33.05 -6.67 -5.59
CA ASN A 103 32.09 -7.75 -5.43
C ASN A 103 31.45 -8.13 -6.76
N VAL A 104 31.09 -7.15 -7.61
CA VAL A 104 30.56 -7.43 -8.95
C VAL A 104 31.59 -8.15 -9.81
N ARG A 105 32.84 -7.70 -9.80
CA ARG A 105 33.94 -8.39 -10.49
C ARG A 105 34.07 -9.84 -10.01
N ARG A 106 34.10 -10.08 -8.70
CA ARG A 106 34.15 -11.43 -8.13
C ARG A 106 32.96 -12.28 -8.59
N VAL A 107 31.73 -11.76 -8.51
CA VAL A 107 30.52 -12.45 -8.97
C VAL A 107 30.62 -12.85 -10.44
N ILE A 108 31.12 -11.97 -11.31
CA ILE A 108 31.30 -12.25 -12.74
C ILE A 108 32.31 -13.40 -12.93
N HIS A 109 33.47 -13.32 -12.28
CA HIS A 109 34.52 -14.35 -12.35
C HIS A 109 34.00 -15.72 -11.85
N ASP A 110 33.40 -15.75 -10.67
CA ASP A 110 32.88 -16.96 -10.04
C ASP A 110 31.76 -17.59 -10.87
N CYS A 111 30.84 -16.77 -11.41
CA CYS A 111 29.76 -17.26 -12.25
C CYS A 111 30.27 -17.81 -13.58
N LEU A 112 31.22 -17.14 -14.23
CA LEU A 112 31.76 -17.58 -15.51
C LEU A 112 32.82 -18.69 -15.37
N GLY A 113 33.23 -19.03 -14.15
CA GLY A 113 34.21 -20.08 -13.88
C GLY A 113 35.64 -19.68 -14.23
N TYR A 114 35.93 -18.37 -14.20
CA TYR A 114 37.27 -17.82 -14.41
C TYR A 114 37.97 -17.70 -13.06
N ASP A 115 39.06 -18.45 -12.89
CA ASP A 115 39.83 -18.42 -11.65
C ASP A 115 40.75 -17.19 -11.64
N VAL A 116 40.53 -16.27 -10.69
CA VAL A 116 41.32 -15.04 -10.51
C VAL A 116 42.80 -15.36 -10.24
N THR A 117 43.11 -16.59 -9.81
CA THR A 117 44.47 -17.02 -9.50
C THR A 117 45.28 -17.52 -10.70
N SER A 118 44.66 -17.70 -11.87
CA SER A 118 45.35 -18.12 -13.09
C SER A 118 45.90 -16.90 -13.84
N PRO A 119 47.23 -16.73 -13.96
CA PRO A 119 47.83 -15.56 -14.62
C PRO A 119 47.64 -15.55 -16.14
N ASP A 120 47.21 -16.66 -16.76
CA ASP A 120 47.06 -16.81 -18.22
C ASP A 120 45.61 -16.60 -18.72
N GLN A 121 44.63 -16.39 -17.83
CA GLN A 121 43.24 -16.14 -18.23
C GLN A 121 42.96 -14.64 -18.32
N ASP A 122 42.68 -14.17 -19.54
CA ASP A 122 42.10 -12.84 -19.75
C ASP A 122 40.82 -12.68 -18.92
N SER A 123 40.66 -11.51 -18.32
CA SER A 123 39.46 -11.17 -17.54
C SER A 123 38.22 -11.42 -18.40
N PRO A 124 37.17 -12.08 -17.87
CA PRO A 124 35.92 -12.29 -18.59
C PRO A 124 35.10 -11.00 -18.73
N VAL A 125 35.47 -9.94 -18.01
CA VAL A 125 34.71 -8.70 -17.89
C VAL A 125 34.61 -7.94 -19.23
N PRO A 126 35.69 -7.69 -20.00
CA PRO A 126 35.59 -7.02 -21.29
C PRO A 126 34.77 -7.82 -22.32
N ALA A 127 34.92 -9.15 -22.35
CA ALA A 127 34.18 -10.00 -23.26
C ALA A 127 32.67 -10.00 -22.95
N LEU A 128 32.31 -10.00 -21.66
CA LEU A 128 30.92 -9.88 -21.22
C LEU A 128 30.33 -8.51 -21.60
N ILE A 129 31.09 -7.43 -21.41
CA ILE A 129 30.65 -6.07 -21.75
C ILE A 129 30.39 -5.95 -23.27
N ASP A 130 31.31 -6.44 -24.10
CA ASP A 130 31.16 -6.47 -25.57
C ASP A 130 29.92 -7.27 -26.00
N GLU A 131 29.61 -8.37 -25.30
CA GLU A 131 28.39 -9.14 -25.53
C GLU A 131 27.13 -8.33 -25.19
N VAL A 132 27.09 -7.63 -24.05
CA VAL A 132 25.98 -6.77 -23.63
C VAL A 132 25.77 -5.62 -24.61
N GLU A 133 26.83 -4.93 -25.02
CA GLU A 133 26.76 -3.82 -25.98
C GLU A 133 26.28 -4.31 -27.35
N GLY A 134 26.77 -5.46 -27.82
CA GLY A 134 26.30 -6.08 -29.06
C GLY A 134 24.80 -6.43 -29.03
N VAL A 135 24.28 -6.84 -27.89
CA VAL A 135 22.85 -7.11 -27.71
C VAL A 135 22.03 -5.82 -27.74
N LEU A 136 22.49 -4.79 -27.03
CA LEU A 136 21.81 -3.48 -26.98
C LEU A 136 21.80 -2.79 -28.34
N ALA A 137 22.88 -2.93 -29.12
CA ALA A 137 22.99 -2.44 -30.50
C ALA A 137 22.18 -3.28 -31.51
N GLY A 138 21.63 -4.42 -31.09
CA GLY A 138 20.93 -5.36 -31.97
C GLY A 138 21.84 -6.09 -32.98
N THR A 139 23.16 -6.00 -32.80
CA THR A 139 24.17 -6.60 -33.69
C THR A 139 24.48 -8.05 -33.31
N ARG A 140 24.17 -8.48 -32.08
CA ARG A 140 24.48 -9.82 -31.55
C ARG A 140 23.23 -10.51 -31.04
N SER A 141 22.95 -11.72 -31.55
CA SER A 141 21.83 -12.56 -31.11
C SER A 141 22.25 -13.70 -30.17
N GLU A 142 23.52 -14.10 -30.20
CA GLU A 142 24.04 -15.17 -29.34
C GLU A 142 24.73 -14.56 -28.11
N THR A 143 24.28 -14.99 -26.93
CA THR A 143 24.72 -14.44 -25.64
C THR A 143 25.19 -15.51 -24.64
N PRO A 144 26.23 -16.29 -24.97
CA PRO A 144 26.64 -17.41 -24.13
C PRO A 144 27.15 -16.99 -22.75
N LEU A 145 27.90 -15.87 -22.63
CA LEU A 145 28.44 -15.41 -21.35
C LEU A 145 27.32 -14.83 -20.48
N LEU A 146 26.47 -13.98 -21.07
CA LEU A 146 25.39 -13.33 -20.36
C LEU A 146 24.32 -14.32 -19.89
N GLN A 147 24.00 -15.34 -20.70
CA GLN A 147 23.10 -16.43 -20.29
C GLN A 147 23.70 -17.29 -19.17
N THR A 148 24.99 -17.62 -19.26
CA THR A 148 25.68 -18.39 -18.21
C THR A 148 25.73 -17.62 -16.90
N LEU A 149 26.08 -16.33 -16.96
CA LEU A 149 26.09 -15.44 -15.82
C LEU A 149 24.70 -15.34 -15.21
N SER A 150 23.67 -14.99 -15.99
CA SER A 150 22.31 -14.83 -15.47
C SER A 150 21.83 -16.09 -14.76
N ARG A 151 22.10 -17.29 -15.30
CA ARG A 151 21.70 -18.56 -14.69
C ARG A 151 22.40 -18.83 -13.35
N ARG A 152 23.67 -18.47 -13.22
CA ARG A 152 24.49 -18.76 -12.03
C ARG A 152 24.40 -17.67 -10.95
N VAL A 153 24.18 -16.41 -11.35
CA VAL A 153 24.05 -15.27 -10.44
C VAL A 153 22.92 -15.46 -9.42
N PHE A 154 21.80 -16.10 -9.80
CA PHE A 154 20.71 -16.42 -8.87
C PHE A 154 21.10 -17.36 -7.72
N ARG A 155 22.17 -18.15 -7.89
CA ARG A 155 22.66 -19.12 -6.89
C ARG A 155 23.99 -18.71 -6.27
N HIS A 156 24.49 -17.53 -6.62
CA HIS A 156 25.77 -17.05 -6.11
C HIS A 156 25.60 -16.62 -4.65
N GLU A 157 26.50 -17.04 -3.76
CA GLU A 157 26.39 -16.80 -2.30
C GLU A 157 26.18 -15.33 -1.95
N LEU A 158 26.89 -14.43 -2.65
CA LEU A 158 26.72 -13.00 -2.46
C LEU A 158 25.33 -12.52 -2.93
N CYS A 159 24.83 -12.96 -4.09
CA CYS A 159 23.66 -12.39 -4.78
C CYS A 159 22.33 -13.06 -4.45
N GLU A 160 22.34 -14.30 -3.96
CA GLU A 160 21.13 -15.09 -3.77
C GLU A 160 20.11 -14.38 -2.86
N VAL A 161 20.55 -13.87 -1.72
CA VAL A 161 19.67 -13.19 -0.75
C VAL A 161 19.13 -11.88 -1.33
N PHE A 162 20.00 -11.08 -1.94
CA PHE A 162 19.62 -9.81 -2.57
C PHE A 162 18.60 -10.01 -3.69
N ILE A 163 18.84 -10.95 -4.61
CA ILE A 163 17.95 -11.17 -5.75
C ILE A 163 16.60 -11.73 -5.28
N LYS A 164 16.60 -12.63 -4.29
CA LYS A 164 15.35 -13.15 -3.70
C LYS A 164 14.54 -12.05 -3.02
N THR A 165 15.18 -11.22 -2.19
CA THR A 165 14.50 -10.12 -1.49
C THR A 165 13.99 -9.06 -2.47
N PHE A 166 14.75 -8.72 -3.50
CA PHE A 166 14.31 -7.84 -4.59
C PHE A 166 13.08 -8.42 -5.32
N HIS A 167 13.13 -9.72 -5.68
CA HIS A 167 12.01 -10.37 -6.37
C HIS A 167 10.76 -10.42 -5.50
N GLN A 168 10.91 -10.74 -4.22
CA GLN A 168 9.82 -10.76 -3.25
C GLN A 168 9.22 -9.36 -3.05
N ALA A 169 10.05 -8.31 -3.00
CA ALA A 169 9.58 -6.93 -2.93
C ALA A 169 8.81 -6.54 -4.19
N ALA A 170 9.33 -6.87 -5.38
CA ALA A 170 8.67 -6.59 -6.66
C ALA A 170 7.32 -7.34 -6.79
N GLU A 171 7.26 -8.61 -6.39
CA GLU A 171 6.01 -9.39 -6.41
C GLU A 171 4.99 -8.88 -5.39
N SER A 172 5.48 -8.47 -4.22
CA SER A 172 4.66 -7.86 -3.17
C SER A 172 3.99 -6.58 -3.68
N VAL A 173 4.75 -5.66 -4.29
CA VAL A 173 4.23 -4.43 -4.91
C VAL A 173 3.15 -4.74 -5.94
N LYS A 174 3.33 -5.80 -6.75
CA LYS A 174 2.33 -6.23 -7.74
C LYS A 174 0.98 -6.62 -7.11
N LYS A 175 0.98 -7.19 -5.90
CA LYS A 175 -0.23 -7.56 -5.15
C LYS A 175 -0.88 -6.36 -4.46
N PHE A 176 -0.08 -5.37 -4.05
CA PHE A 176 -0.54 -4.22 -3.27
C PHE A 176 -1.04 -3.04 -4.11
N ASP A 177 -0.37 -2.74 -5.23
CA ASP A 177 -0.73 -1.65 -6.13
C ASP A 177 -0.26 -1.93 -7.55
N SER A 178 -1.15 -2.49 -8.36
CA SER A 178 -0.86 -2.80 -9.76
C SER A 178 -0.83 -1.57 -10.67
N ALA A 179 -1.38 -0.42 -10.23
CA ALA A 179 -1.45 0.80 -11.02
C ALA A 179 -0.14 1.59 -10.98
N ASN A 180 0.45 1.78 -9.79
CA ASN A 180 1.66 2.61 -9.62
C ASN A 180 2.95 1.77 -9.46
N ARG A 181 3.03 0.61 -10.11
CA ARG A 181 4.21 -0.29 -10.04
C ARG A 181 5.54 0.41 -10.36
N GLY A 182 5.51 1.38 -11.29
CA GLY A 182 6.69 2.13 -11.71
C GLY A 182 7.30 2.96 -10.58
N GLU A 183 6.46 3.68 -9.82
CA GLU A 183 6.91 4.54 -8.72
C GLU A 183 7.57 3.72 -7.61
N TYR A 184 6.98 2.60 -7.22
CA TYR A 184 7.55 1.72 -6.21
C TYR A 184 8.87 1.12 -6.65
N TYR A 185 8.96 0.66 -7.89
CA TYR A 185 10.20 0.14 -8.47
C TYR A 185 11.30 1.20 -8.47
N ASP A 186 10.97 2.44 -8.86
CA ASP A 186 11.91 3.56 -8.85
C ASP A 186 12.43 3.84 -7.44
N ILE A 187 11.57 3.77 -6.42
CA ILE A 187 12.00 3.94 -5.02
C ILE A 187 12.94 2.80 -4.59
N VAL A 188 12.65 1.55 -4.98
CA VAL A 188 13.56 0.42 -4.70
C VAL A 188 14.91 0.64 -5.37
N CYS A 189 14.92 1.02 -6.65
CA CYS A 189 16.15 1.30 -7.40
C CYS A 189 16.97 2.43 -6.79
N ASN A 190 16.36 3.59 -6.53
CA ASN A 190 17.05 4.71 -5.87
C ASN A 190 17.60 4.37 -4.48
N SER A 191 17.13 3.28 -3.85
CA SER A 191 17.71 2.81 -2.60
C SER A 191 18.94 1.93 -2.79
N MET A 192 19.08 1.25 -3.95
CA MET A 192 20.16 0.33 -4.30
C MET A 192 21.49 1.06 -4.52
N SER A 193 22.58 0.28 -4.48
CA SER A 193 23.89 0.81 -4.88
C SER A 193 24.11 0.58 -6.37
N ASP A 194 24.87 1.45 -7.03
CA ASP A 194 25.17 1.31 -8.46
C ASP A 194 25.60 -0.13 -8.83
N PRO A 195 26.44 -0.84 -8.03
CA PRO A 195 26.89 -2.20 -8.38
C PRO A 195 25.77 -3.24 -8.37
N GLU A 196 24.76 -3.06 -7.52
CA GLU A 196 23.56 -3.89 -7.50
C GLU A 196 22.67 -3.60 -8.72
N GLU A 197 22.51 -2.32 -9.06
CA GLU A 197 21.75 -1.90 -10.24
C GLU A 197 22.37 -2.44 -11.52
N ALA A 198 23.70 -2.41 -11.63
CA ALA A 198 24.44 -2.99 -12.73
C ALA A 198 24.24 -4.53 -12.83
N LEU A 199 24.24 -5.25 -11.71
CA LEU A 199 23.94 -6.69 -11.70
C LEU A 199 22.51 -6.99 -12.15
N LEU A 200 21.54 -6.20 -11.70
CA LEU A 200 20.16 -6.32 -12.14
C LEU A 200 20.00 -5.99 -13.62
N PHE A 201 20.73 -4.99 -14.12
CA PHE A 201 20.77 -4.65 -15.54
C PHE A 201 21.27 -5.84 -16.37
N LEU A 202 22.39 -6.46 -15.98
CA LEU A 202 22.92 -7.64 -16.67
C LEU A 202 21.90 -8.78 -16.71
N CYS A 203 21.21 -9.05 -15.59
CA CYS A 203 20.14 -10.05 -15.54
C CYS A 203 18.94 -9.67 -16.43
N PHE A 204 18.63 -8.37 -16.53
CA PHE A 204 17.56 -7.85 -17.36
C PHE A 204 17.87 -8.00 -18.85
N VAL A 205 19.08 -7.61 -19.28
CA VAL A 205 19.56 -7.78 -20.66
C VAL A 205 19.58 -9.26 -21.05
N ALA A 206 20.02 -10.14 -20.14
CA ALA A 206 20.00 -11.58 -20.38
C ALA A 206 18.59 -12.12 -20.69
N ARG A 207 17.56 -11.53 -20.09
CA ARG A 207 16.17 -11.96 -20.22
C ARG A 207 15.46 -11.31 -21.40
N HIS A 208 15.68 -10.02 -21.64
CA HIS A 208 14.93 -9.22 -22.61
C HIS A 208 15.70 -8.94 -23.91
N GLY A 209 17.01 -9.18 -23.92
CA GLY A 209 17.86 -9.02 -25.10
C GLY A 209 17.75 -7.62 -25.72
N ALA A 210 17.58 -7.56 -27.04
CA ALA A 210 17.44 -6.31 -27.79
C ALA A 210 16.18 -5.48 -27.45
N GLN A 211 15.22 -6.02 -26.70
CA GLN A 211 14.05 -5.27 -26.25
C GLN A 211 14.33 -4.42 -25.00
N THR A 212 15.52 -4.57 -24.40
CA THR A 212 15.93 -3.85 -23.20
C THR A 212 15.75 -2.33 -23.27
N PRO A 213 16.14 -1.64 -24.36
CA PRO A 213 16.01 -0.19 -24.47
C PRO A 213 14.56 0.31 -24.49
N GLN A 214 13.58 -0.56 -24.76
CA GLN A 214 12.16 -0.19 -24.78
C GLN A 214 11.58 -0.05 -23.39
N ASN A 215 12.25 -0.57 -22.35
CA ASN A 215 11.77 -0.49 -20.98
C ASN A 215 12.42 0.71 -20.25
N PRO A 216 11.63 1.70 -19.80
CA PRO A 216 12.17 2.89 -19.13
C PRO A 216 12.92 2.55 -17.82
N GLN A 217 12.54 1.46 -17.14
CA GLN A 217 13.23 1.01 -15.93
C GLN A 217 14.61 0.43 -16.23
N ALA A 218 14.75 -0.26 -17.35
CA ALA A 218 16.03 -0.82 -17.76
C ALA A 218 17.02 0.28 -18.15
N MET A 219 16.54 1.39 -18.73
CA MET A 219 17.40 2.52 -19.08
C MET A 219 17.99 3.22 -17.84
N LYS A 220 17.25 3.29 -16.73
CA LYS A 220 17.81 3.81 -15.47
C LYS A 220 18.94 2.93 -14.94
N LEU A 221 18.75 1.61 -14.97
CA LEU A 221 19.78 0.66 -14.56
C LEU A 221 21.00 0.68 -15.51
N PHE A 222 20.79 1.04 -16.78
CA PHE A 222 21.87 1.20 -17.75
C PHE A 222 22.82 2.33 -17.38
N ASP A 223 22.32 3.47 -16.89
CA ASP A 223 23.17 4.60 -16.49
C ASP A 223 24.17 4.18 -15.39
N SER A 224 23.68 3.46 -14.37
CA SER A 224 24.52 2.90 -13.30
C SER A 224 25.47 1.82 -13.80
N PHE A 225 25.04 0.99 -14.75
CA PHE A 225 25.91 0.03 -15.42
C PHE A 225 27.04 0.73 -16.20
N ASP A 226 26.76 1.79 -16.95
CA ASP A 226 27.76 2.51 -17.75
C ASP A 226 28.81 3.19 -16.87
N GLU A 227 28.40 3.76 -15.72
CA GLU A 227 29.34 4.31 -14.74
C GLU A 227 30.27 3.22 -14.15
N ILE A 228 29.73 2.04 -13.87
CA ILE A 228 30.50 0.93 -13.29
C ILE A 228 31.34 0.21 -14.31
N LYS A 229 30.87 0.11 -15.56
CA LYS A 229 31.60 -0.46 -16.69
C LYS A 229 32.98 0.20 -16.80
N GLY A 230 33.05 1.53 -16.68
CA GLY A 230 34.33 2.27 -16.69
C GLY A 230 35.26 1.94 -15.51
N LYS A 231 34.72 1.49 -14.37
CA LYS A 231 35.48 1.07 -13.18
C LYS A 231 35.82 -0.43 -13.19
N LEU A 232 35.13 -1.21 -14.02
CA LEU A 232 35.27 -2.66 -14.13
C LEU A 232 36.35 -3.08 -15.12
N LEU A 233 36.49 -2.33 -16.23
CA LEU A 233 37.59 -2.40 -17.19
C LEU A 233 38.91 -1.96 -16.56
#